data_AF-A0AAV9I7L8-F1
#
_entry.id   AF-A0AAV9I7L8-F1
#
_cell.length_a   1.000
_cell.length_b   1.000
_cell.length_c   1.000
_cell.angle_alpha   90.00
_cell.angle_beta   90.00
_cell.angle_gamma   90.00
#
_symmetry.space_group_name_H-M   'P 1'
#
loop_
_entity.id
_entity.type
_entity.pdbx_description
1 polymer ?
#
loop_
_entity_poly.entity_id
_entity_poly.type
_entity_poly.pdbx_seq_one_letter_code
_entity_poly.pdbx_strand_id
1 'polypeptide(L)'
;MRCVADKRAVVFSLFVLGTCLAALAKAQCSSETISQMESIFLQNFSQNQALAPMCLHSAFHDCWNGCNGALFLPEEIDRPENAGLPPLKPYLMPFTSQFPCISIADLINSCAVTALKFLGGPDVPVYYGRLDRGVPDPSGLIPEPTMSLSALINSFNAIGFSKEDVVTLSGAHSVGVCHGVPMCPGHNTTFGNHYYKELIEGDLAGKLPTDVELLEDNTMRSLVQQYANDNSQFFSDFSRVFGKYISRIHCNQTSTGPCPLDDIGVATPTPSVFSSSSSSSFSSSGPVVIGSPVIISGSSSSSFPPVPPISEPTFSSNAPSFGAPQSGPAFP
;
A
#
# COMPACT_ATOMS: atom_id res chain seq x y z
N MET A 1 -24.41 -63.00 -36.60
CA MET A 1 -23.02 -63.36 -36.23
C MET A 1 -22.53 -62.32 -35.22
N ARG A 2 -22.11 -62.78 -34.04
CA ARG A 2 -21.65 -61.94 -32.94
C ARG A 2 -20.20 -61.52 -33.20
N CYS A 3 -19.89 -60.23 -33.16
CA CYS A 3 -18.51 -59.77 -32.99
C CYS A 3 -18.22 -59.61 -31.49
N VAL A 4 -17.22 -60.36 -31.03
CA VAL A 4 -16.72 -60.42 -29.66
C VAL A 4 -15.86 -59.18 -29.40
N ALA A 5 -16.14 -58.49 -28.30
CA ALA A 5 -15.31 -57.39 -27.81
C ALA A 5 -14.00 -57.94 -27.22
N ASP A 6 -12.87 -57.53 -27.79
CA ASP A 6 -11.53 -57.84 -27.29
C ASP A 6 -11.22 -56.98 -26.05
N LYS A 7 -11.03 -57.63 -24.89
CA LYS A 7 -10.84 -57.01 -23.58
C LYS A 7 -9.38 -56.62 -23.28
N ARG A 8 -8.54 -56.37 -24.29
CA ARG A 8 -7.10 -56.17 -24.09
C ARG A 8 -6.55 -54.77 -24.37
N ALA A 9 -7.39 -53.78 -24.72
CA ALA A 9 -6.93 -52.45 -25.11
C ALA A 9 -7.16 -51.30 -24.10
N VAL A 10 -7.51 -51.57 -22.84
CA VAL A 10 -7.88 -50.50 -21.87
C VAL A 10 -6.79 -50.19 -20.82
N VAL A 11 -5.70 -50.96 -20.75
CA VAL A 11 -4.73 -50.83 -19.64
C VAL A 11 -3.53 -49.93 -19.97
N PHE A 12 -3.34 -49.51 -21.23
CA PHE A 12 -2.18 -48.70 -21.64
C PHE A 12 -2.46 -47.22 -21.96
N SER A 13 -3.62 -46.70 -21.57
CA SER A 13 -3.99 -45.29 -21.81
C SER A 13 -4.34 -44.51 -20.54
N LEU A 14 -3.89 -44.98 -19.37
CA LEU A 14 -4.09 -44.33 -18.06
C LEU A 14 -2.79 -43.83 -17.41
N PHE A 15 -1.63 -44.00 -18.06
CA PHE A 15 -0.33 -43.60 -17.50
C PHE A 15 0.31 -42.36 -18.16
N VAL A 16 -0.35 -41.70 -19.12
CA VAL A 16 0.19 -40.50 -19.81
C VAL A 16 -0.67 -39.24 -19.60
N LEU A 17 -1.78 -39.32 -18.85
CA LEU A 17 -2.61 -38.16 -18.45
C LEU A 17 -2.45 -37.76 -16.97
N GLY A 18 -1.28 -38.02 -16.38
CA GLY A 18 -1.05 -37.85 -14.95
C GLY A 18 -0.03 -36.78 -14.52
N THR A 19 0.61 -36.06 -15.44
CA THR A 19 1.74 -35.16 -15.07
C THR A 19 1.72 -33.75 -15.69
N CYS A 20 0.59 -33.28 -16.22
CA CYS A 20 0.51 -31.90 -16.71
C CYS A 20 -0.75 -31.17 -16.24
N LEU A 21 -1.04 -31.25 -14.95
CA LEU A 21 -2.03 -30.40 -14.25
C LEU A 21 -1.60 -30.15 -12.79
N ALA A 22 -0.30 -29.99 -12.55
CA ALA A 22 0.13 -29.14 -11.44
C ALA A 22 0.04 -27.69 -11.94
N ALA A 23 -1.19 -27.19 -12.10
CA ALA A 23 -1.40 -25.76 -12.21
C ALA A 23 -0.77 -25.14 -10.96
N LEU A 24 0.17 -24.21 -11.16
CA LEU A 24 0.86 -23.51 -10.09
C LEU A 24 -0.17 -22.76 -9.23
N ALA A 25 -0.65 -23.38 -8.17
CA ALA A 25 -1.01 -22.61 -6.99
C ALA A 25 0.31 -22.04 -6.48
N LYS A 26 0.54 -20.73 -6.64
CA LYS A 26 1.59 -20.05 -5.87
C LYS A 26 1.34 -20.45 -4.42
N ALA A 27 2.30 -21.14 -3.80
CA ALA A 27 2.19 -21.48 -2.38
C ALA A 27 1.99 -20.17 -1.64
N GLN A 28 0.88 -20.03 -0.94
CA GLN A 28 0.60 -18.85 -0.14
C GLN A 28 1.72 -18.71 0.88
N CYS A 29 2.32 -17.51 0.99
CA CYS A 29 3.41 -17.29 1.92
C CYS A 29 2.97 -17.61 3.35
N SER A 30 3.85 -18.22 4.14
CA SER A 30 3.59 -18.45 5.55
C SER A 30 3.64 -17.15 6.34
N SER A 31 2.95 -17.10 7.48
CA SER A 31 3.01 -15.98 8.43
C SER A 31 4.44 -15.68 8.89
N GLU A 32 5.27 -16.73 9.03
CA GLU A 32 6.67 -16.61 9.42
C GLU A 32 7.50 -15.94 8.33
N THR A 33 7.23 -16.27 7.06
CA THR A 33 7.90 -15.66 5.89
C THR A 33 7.61 -14.16 5.82
N ILE A 34 6.35 -13.78 6.02
CA ILE A 34 5.92 -12.38 6.06
C ILE A 34 6.59 -11.65 7.23
N SER A 35 6.56 -12.24 8.43
CA SER A 35 7.17 -11.64 9.62
C SER A 35 8.69 -11.44 9.47
N GLN A 36 9.35 -12.37 8.78
CA GLN A 36 10.78 -12.26 8.48
C GLN A 36 11.07 -11.09 7.53
N MET A 37 10.27 -10.93 6.46
CA MET A 37 10.39 -9.81 5.53
C MET A 37 10.19 -8.46 6.24
N GLU A 38 9.14 -8.34 7.05
CA GLU A 38 8.85 -7.12 7.83
C GLU A 38 9.98 -6.78 8.82
N SER A 39 10.59 -7.81 9.43
CA SER A 39 11.74 -7.62 10.32
C SER A 39 12.97 -7.07 9.59
N ILE A 40 13.21 -7.50 8.35
CA ILE A 40 14.29 -6.97 7.50
C ILE A 40 14.00 -5.51 7.13
N PHE A 41 12.75 -5.16 6.81
CA PHE A 41 12.37 -3.76 6.59
C PHE A 41 12.67 -2.88 7.80
N LEU A 42 12.25 -3.28 9.00
CA LEU A 42 12.51 -2.53 10.24
C LEU A 42 14.02 -2.35 10.49
N GLN A 43 14.82 -3.38 10.23
CA GLN A 43 16.26 -3.30 10.33
C GLN A 43 16.85 -2.29 9.33
N ASN A 44 16.43 -2.35 8.08
CA ASN A 44 16.91 -1.46 7.02
C ASN A 44 16.47 -0.01 7.26
N PHE A 45 15.24 0.23 7.75
CA PHE A 45 14.77 1.57 8.13
C PHE A 45 15.58 2.16 9.29
N SER A 46 16.02 1.32 10.23
CA SER A 46 16.89 1.75 11.31
C SER A 46 18.28 2.16 10.83
N GLN A 47 18.74 1.60 9.70
CA GLN A 47 20.01 1.96 9.06
C GLN A 47 19.87 3.18 8.15
N ASN A 48 18.75 3.26 7.42
CA ASN A 48 18.44 4.32 6.48
C ASN A 48 16.96 4.71 6.58
N GLN A 49 16.69 5.76 7.36
CA GLN A 49 15.32 6.20 7.64
C GLN A 49 14.60 6.76 6.41
N ALA A 50 15.30 7.16 5.35
CA ALA A 50 14.69 7.68 4.12
C ALA A 50 13.86 6.61 3.38
N LEU A 51 14.17 5.33 3.59
CA LEU A 51 13.42 4.21 2.99
C LEU A 51 11.97 4.14 3.46
N ALA A 52 11.68 4.50 4.72
CA ALA A 52 10.34 4.41 5.28
C ALA A 52 9.32 5.34 4.57
N PRO A 53 9.53 6.67 4.48
CA PRO A 53 8.63 7.54 3.73
C PRO A 53 8.61 7.22 2.23
N MET A 54 9.71 6.76 1.64
CA MET A 54 9.72 6.27 0.25
C MET A 54 8.81 5.06 0.05
N CYS A 55 8.76 4.14 1.02
CA CYS A 55 7.83 3.02 0.97
C CYS A 55 6.38 3.48 1.07
N LEU A 56 6.06 4.44 1.95
CA LEU A 56 4.71 5.02 2.01
C LEU A 56 4.33 5.71 0.69
N HIS A 57 5.26 6.47 0.11
CA HIS A 57 5.11 7.16 -1.18
C HIS A 57 4.87 6.15 -2.32
N SER A 58 5.65 5.08 -2.39
CA SER A 58 5.49 4.05 -3.42
C SER A 58 4.12 3.35 -3.39
N ALA A 59 3.54 3.09 -2.21
CA ALA A 59 2.20 2.52 -2.13
C ALA A 59 1.14 3.48 -2.66
N PHE A 60 1.29 4.79 -2.46
CA PHE A 60 0.39 5.77 -3.08
C PHE A 60 0.43 5.67 -4.61
N HIS A 61 1.64 5.61 -5.19
CA HIS A 61 1.85 5.60 -6.64
C HIS A 61 1.45 4.26 -7.30
N ASP A 62 1.80 3.11 -6.71
CA ASP A 62 1.44 1.79 -7.25
C ASP A 62 -0.08 1.53 -7.18
N CYS A 63 -0.74 1.99 -6.13
CA CYS A 63 -2.16 1.67 -5.92
C CYS A 63 -3.13 2.60 -6.66
N TRP A 64 -2.66 3.63 -7.36
CA TRP A 64 -3.55 4.60 -8.01
C TRP A 64 -4.43 3.97 -9.08
N ASN A 65 -3.89 3.08 -9.91
CA ASN A 65 -4.65 2.24 -10.85
C ASN A 65 -4.73 0.79 -10.36
N GLY A 66 -4.86 0.63 -9.03
CA GLY A 66 -4.90 -0.65 -8.35
C GLY A 66 -3.51 -1.19 -8.03
N CYS A 67 -3.32 -1.68 -6.81
CA CYS A 67 -2.07 -2.19 -6.28
C CYS A 67 -1.64 -3.47 -7.03
N ASN A 68 -0.82 -3.29 -8.06
CA ASN A 68 -0.60 -4.29 -9.09
C ASN A 68 0.89 -4.50 -9.46
N GLY A 69 1.79 -3.82 -8.74
CA GLY A 69 3.23 -3.95 -8.89
C GLY A 69 3.80 -3.28 -10.14
N ALA A 70 2.98 -2.53 -10.90
CA ALA A 70 3.39 -1.89 -12.13
C ALA A 70 4.40 -0.75 -11.90
N LEU A 71 4.41 -0.14 -10.71
CA LEU A 71 5.31 0.95 -10.37
C LEU A 71 6.78 0.66 -10.70
N PHE A 72 7.25 -0.58 -10.52
CA PHE A 72 8.65 -0.95 -10.78
C PHE A 72 8.94 -1.43 -12.21
N LEU A 73 7.98 -1.34 -13.12
CA LEU A 73 8.22 -1.64 -14.53
C LEU A 73 9.03 -0.52 -15.20
N PRO A 74 9.89 -0.84 -16.19
CA PRO A 74 10.80 0.15 -16.81
C PRO A 74 10.10 1.39 -17.38
N GLU A 75 8.91 1.23 -17.96
CA GLU A 75 8.16 2.33 -18.58
C GLU A 75 7.32 3.13 -17.57
N GLU A 76 7.37 2.79 -16.29
CA GLU A 76 6.59 3.42 -15.22
C GLU A 76 7.47 4.11 -14.17
N ILE A 77 8.48 3.42 -13.64
CA ILE A 77 9.30 3.94 -12.54
C ILE A 77 10.03 5.24 -12.90
N ASP A 78 10.39 5.41 -14.16
CA ASP A 78 11.16 6.56 -14.66
C ASP A 78 10.28 7.74 -15.13
N ARG A 79 8.95 7.65 -14.92
CA ARG A 79 8.03 8.74 -15.29
C ARG A 79 8.17 9.94 -14.36
N PRO A 80 7.91 11.18 -14.84
CA PRO A 80 8.01 12.38 -14.03
C PRO A 80 7.19 12.34 -12.74
N GLU A 81 5.97 11.77 -12.80
CA GLU A 81 5.10 11.62 -11.63
C GLU A 81 5.71 10.72 -10.55
N ASN A 82 6.60 9.79 -10.91
CA ASN A 82 7.26 8.86 -9.97
C ASN A 82 8.63 9.37 -9.51
N ALA A 83 8.96 10.64 -9.73
CA ALA A 83 10.22 11.23 -9.29
C ALA A 83 10.47 10.98 -7.78
N GLY A 84 11.69 10.55 -7.45
CA GLY A 84 12.09 10.19 -6.09
C GLY A 84 11.90 8.71 -5.73
N LEU A 85 11.09 7.95 -6.48
CA LEU A 85 10.87 6.51 -6.28
C LEU A 85 11.90 5.56 -6.93
N PRO A 86 12.63 5.91 -8.03
CA PRO A 86 13.59 5.00 -8.64
C PRO A 86 14.63 4.38 -7.68
N PRO A 87 15.18 5.08 -6.67
CA PRO A 87 16.11 4.47 -5.73
C PRO A 87 15.48 3.39 -4.83
N LEU A 88 14.14 3.30 -4.72
CA LEU A 88 13.47 2.26 -3.95
C LEU A 88 13.49 0.89 -4.66
N LYS A 89 13.49 0.89 -6.00
CA LYS A 89 13.50 -0.35 -6.80
C LYS A 89 14.70 -1.25 -6.49
N PRO A 90 15.97 -0.79 -6.52
CA PRO A 90 17.10 -1.66 -6.16
C PRO A 90 17.11 -2.11 -4.69
N TYR A 91 16.37 -1.43 -3.82
CA TYR A 91 16.16 -1.86 -2.42
C TYR A 91 15.12 -2.99 -2.31
N LEU A 92 13.95 -2.86 -2.95
CA LEU A 92 12.87 -3.85 -2.85
C LEU A 92 13.06 -5.06 -3.78
N MET A 93 13.56 -4.88 -5.01
CA MET A 93 13.65 -5.99 -5.98
C MET A 93 14.44 -7.23 -5.49
N PRO A 94 15.52 -7.13 -4.69
CA PRO A 94 16.19 -8.31 -4.14
C PRO A 94 15.28 -9.21 -3.27
N PHE A 95 14.24 -8.64 -2.64
CA PHE A 95 13.27 -9.42 -1.86
C PHE A 95 12.49 -10.40 -2.72
N THR A 96 12.29 -10.16 -4.02
CA THR A 96 11.54 -11.10 -4.88
C THR A 96 12.28 -12.42 -5.08
N SER A 97 13.62 -12.41 -4.95
CA SER A 97 14.43 -13.63 -4.98
C SER A 97 14.47 -14.33 -3.63
N GLN A 98 14.44 -13.57 -2.54
CA GLN A 98 14.47 -14.08 -1.17
C GLN A 98 13.11 -14.62 -0.72
N PHE A 99 12.01 -14.01 -1.18
CA PHE A 99 10.64 -14.31 -0.83
C PHE A 99 9.80 -14.51 -2.11
N PRO A 100 10.05 -15.56 -2.92
CA PRO A 100 9.46 -15.74 -4.25
C PRO A 100 7.93 -15.93 -4.26
N CYS A 101 7.33 -16.16 -3.09
CA CYS A 101 5.88 -16.26 -2.93
C CYS A 101 5.19 -14.89 -2.82
N ILE A 102 5.94 -13.82 -2.52
CA ILE A 102 5.45 -12.44 -2.39
C ILE A 102 5.49 -11.76 -3.76
N SER A 103 4.38 -11.13 -4.18
CA SER A 103 4.33 -10.30 -5.39
C SER A 103 5.01 -8.94 -5.17
N ILE A 104 5.41 -8.26 -6.24
CA ILE A 104 5.92 -6.88 -6.16
C ILE A 104 4.85 -5.96 -5.55
N ALA A 105 3.59 -6.15 -5.94
CA ALA A 105 2.45 -5.43 -5.38
C ALA A 105 2.35 -5.60 -3.85
N ASP A 106 2.44 -6.83 -3.34
CA ASP A 106 2.42 -7.10 -1.90
C ASP A 106 3.68 -6.58 -1.20
N LEU A 107 4.83 -6.61 -1.88
CA LEU A 107 6.09 -6.11 -1.35
C LEU A 107 6.04 -4.59 -1.10
N ILE A 108 5.52 -3.82 -2.06
CA ILE A 108 5.33 -2.37 -1.94
C ILE A 108 4.40 -2.05 -0.76
N ASN A 109 3.24 -2.71 -0.69
CA ASN A 109 2.24 -2.46 0.34
C ASN A 109 2.69 -2.90 1.74
N SER A 110 3.40 -4.02 1.83
CA SER A 110 4.02 -4.48 3.09
C SER A 110 5.10 -3.51 3.56
N CYS A 111 5.91 -2.97 2.64
CA CYS A 111 6.90 -1.96 2.99
C CYS A 111 6.25 -0.69 3.54
N ALA A 112 5.15 -0.22 2.92
CA ALA A 112 4.42 0.98 3.35
C ALA A 112 3.79 0.83 4.75
N VAL A 113 3.12 -0.29 5.02
CA VAL A 113 2.53 -0.54 6.35
C VAL A 113 3.60 -0.72 7.42
N THR A 114 4.70 -1.40 7.10
CA THR A 114 5.85 -1.52 8.01
C THR A 114 6.50 -0.16 8.26
N ALA A 115 6.56 0.71 7.24
CA ALA A 115 7.06 2.07 7.38
C ALA A 115 6.19 2.91 8.31
N LEU A 116 4.85 2.86 8.18
CA LEU A 116 3.95 3.56 9.11
C LEU A 116 4.21 3.14 10.56
N LYS A 117 4.33 1.84 10.81
CA LYS A 117 4.66 1.31 12.14
C LYS A 117 6.02 1.80 12.64
N PHE A 118 7.04 1.77 11.78
CA PHE A 118 8.38 2.24 12.11
C PHE A 118 8.40 3.73 12.47
N LEU A 119 7.64 4.54 11.74
CA LEU A 119 7.54 5.99 11.94
C LEU A 119 6.65 6.37 13.13
N GLY A 120 6.08 5.39 13.86
CA GLY A 120 5.19 5.65 15.02
C GLY A 120 3.74 5.98 14.66
N GLY A 121 3.33 5.69 13.42
CA GLY A 121 1.97 5.86 12.93
C GLY A 121 1.01 4.75 13.39
N PRO A 122 -0.23 4.74 12.88
CA PRO A 122 -1.23 3.74 13.24
C PRO A 122 -0.90 2.36 12.66
N ASP A 123 -1.41 1.31 13.32
CA ASP A 123 -1.47 -0.02 12.72
C ASP A 123 -2.48 -0.03 11.57
N VAL A 124 -2.05 -0.45 10.39
CA VAL A 124 -2.90 -0.59 9.19
C VAL A 124 -2.94 -2.06 8.78
N PRO A 125 -4.13 -2.70 8.66
CA PRO A 125 -4.21 -4.06 8.15
C PRO A 125 -3.72 -4.15 6.70
N VAL A 126 -2.81 -5.08 6.43
CA VAL A 126 -2.39 -5.43 5.07
C VAL A 126 -2.84 -6.85 4.74
N TYR A 127 -3.48 -7.00 3.58
CA TYR A 127 -3.84 -8.30 3.02
C TYR A 127 -2.81 -8.69 1.97
N TYR A 128 -2.43 -9.96 1.92
CA TYR A 128 -1.50 -10.50 0.90
C TYR A 128 -2.28 -11.30 -0.15
N GLY A 129 -1.67 -11.49 -1.32
CA GLY A 129 -2.24 -12.19 -2.46
C GLY A 129 -2.45 -11.30 -3.69
N ARG A 130 -1.91 -10.07 -3.71
CA ARG A 130 -1.99 -9.20 -4.91
C ARG A 130 -1.23 -9.84 -6.06
N LEU A 131 -1.73 -9.64 -7.27
CA LEU A 131 -1.13 -10.18 -8.48
C LEU A 131 -0.35 -9.08 -9.21
N ASP A 132 0.91 -9.39 -9.55
CA ASP A 132 1.69 -8.53 -10.44
C ASP A 132 1.11 -8.61 -11.84
N ARG A 133 0.68 -7.47 -12.40
CA ARG A 133 0.09 -7.43 -13.75
C ARG A 133 1.11 -7.55 -14.86
N GLY A 134 2.35 -7.11 -14.62
CA GLY A 134 3.46 -7.19 -15.57
C GLY A 134 3.34 -6.26 -16.78
N VAL A 135 2.45 -5.27 -16.69
CA VAL A 135 2.23 -4.23 -17.70
C VAL A 135 2.18 -2.87 -17.01
N PRO A 136 2.81 -1.82 -17.55
CA PRO A 136 2.77 -0.47 -16.97
C PRO A 136 1.36 0.11 -16.97
N ASP A 137 1.00 0.86 -15.93
CA ASP A 137 -0.26 1.59 -15.86
C ASP A 137 -0.30 2.77 -16.85
N PRO A 138 -1.50 3.25 -17.24
CA PRO A 138 -1.61 4.44 -18.07
C PRO A 138 -0.95 5.67 -17.42
N SER A 139 -0.27 6.49 -18.22
CA SER A 139 0.38 7.72 -17.74
C SER A 139 -0.65 8.80 -17.36
N GLY A 140 -0.25 9.71 -16.47
CA GLY A 140 -1.04 10.89 -16.12
C GLY A 140 -2.29 10.62 -15.27
N LEU A 141 -2.32 9.48 -14.57
CA LEU A 141 -3.41 9.16 -13.65
C LEU A 141 -3.19 9.77 -12.26
N ILE A 142 -1.93 9.86 -11.81
CA ILE A 142 -1.57 10.33 -10.46
C ILE A 142 -1.80 11.84 -10.35
N PRO A 143 -2.36 12.34 -9.23
CA PRO A 143 -2.50 13.77 -8.95
C PRO A 143 -1.17 14.53 -9.05
N GLU A 144 -1.17 15.61 -9.83
CA GLU A 144 -0.01 16.51 -9.95
C GLU A 144 0.09 17.43 -8.73
N PRO A 145 1.31 17.72 -8.24
CA PRO A 145 1.52 18.54 -7.03
C PRO A 145 1.04 20.00 -7.19
N THR A 146 0.82 20.47 -8.42
CA THR A 146 0.36 21.83 -8.73
C THR A 146 -1.09 21.90 -9.20
N MET A 147 -1.85 20.80 -9.13
CA MET A 147 -3.27 20.83 -9.51
C MET A 147 -4.10 21.61 -8.48
N SER A 148 -5.24 22.18 -8.89
CA SER A 148 -6.17 22.81 -7.93
C SER A 148 -6.79 21.79 -6.98
N LEU A 149 -7.17 22.20 -5.76
CA LEU A 149 -7.90 21.34 -4.82
C LEU A 149 -9.16 20.72 -5.44
N SER A 150 -9.91 21.47 -6.24
CA SER A 150 -11.12 20.95 -6.90
C SER A 150 -10.82 19.77 -7.83
N ALA A 151 -9.73 19.86 -8.58
CA ALA A 151 -9.28 18.79 -9.47
C ALA A 151 -8.77 17.60 -8.66
N LEU A 152 -8.04 17.83 -7.55
CA LEU A 152 -7.57 16.78 -6.65
C LEU A 152 -8.75 15.98 -6.09
N ILE A 153 -9.75 16.68 -5.54
CA ILE A 153 -10.97 16.07 -5.02
C ILE A 153 -11.69 15.26 -6.11
N ASN A 154 -11.79 15.79 -7.34
CA ASN A 154 -12.41 15.06 -8.44
C ASN A 154 -11.66 13.77 -8.81
N SER A 155 -10.32 13.80 -8.80
CA SER A 155 -9.49 12.62 -9.06
C SER A 155 -9.68 11.54 -7.99
N PHE A 156 -9.72 11.90 -6.70
CA PHE A 156 -10.00 10.97 -5.61
C PHE A 156 -11.45 10.47 -5.61
N ASN A 157 -12.43 11.35 -5.87
CA ASN A 157 -13.83 10.97 -6.00
C ASN A 157 -14.04 9.94 -7.10
N ALA A 158 -13.33 10.09 -8.22
CA ALA A 158 -13.37 9.12 -9.30
C ALA A 158 -13.06 7.72 -8.74
N ILE A 159 -11.95 7.55 -8.03
CA ILE A 159 -11.51 6.27 -7.46
C ILE A 159 -12.20 5.90 -6.13
N GLY A 160 -13.31 6.56 -5.77
CA GLY A 160 -14.16 6.19 -4.64
C GLY A 160 -13.76 6.78 -3.28
N PHE A 161 -12.98 7.86 -3.25
CA PHE A 161 -12.54 8.55 -2.03
C PHE A 161 -13.17 9.93 -1.92
N SER A 162 -13.75 10.24 -0.76
CA SER A 162 -14.40 11.54 -0.54
C SER A 162 -13.38 12.65 -0.32
N LYS A 163 -13.84 13.91 -0.25
CA LYS A 163 -12.97 15.03 0.12
C LYS A 163 -12.41 14.91 1.55
N GLU A 164 -13.13 14.27 2.47
CA GLU A 164 -12.65 13.97 3.82
C GLU A 164 -11.54 12.90 3.79
N ASP A 165 -11.67 11.91 2.91
CA ASP A 165 -10.59 10.93 2.68
C ASP A 165 -9.34 11.63 2.12
N VAL A 166 -9.49 12.66 1.25
CA VAL A 166 -8.37 13.49 0.78
C VAL A 166 -7.67 14.19 1.94
N VAL A 167 -8.41 14.85 2.84
CA VAL A 167 -7.81 15.47 4.04
C VAL A 167 -7.03 14.43 4.83
N THR A 168 -7.64 13.27 5.06
CA THR A 168 -7.06 12.18 5.86
C THR A 168 -5.76 11.68 5.26
N LEU A 169 -5.74 11.36 3.97
CA LEU A 169 -4.55 10.84 3.27
C LEU A 169 -3.47 11.91 3.10
N SER A 170 -3.83 13.19 3.02
CA SER A 170 -2.87 14.29 2.99
C SER A 170 -2.00 14.30 4.26
N GLY A 171 -2.47 13.75 5.38
CA GLY A 171 -1.65 13.56 6.59
C GLY A 171 -0.40 12.68 6.39
N ALA A 172 -0.31 11.90 5.29
CA ALA A 172 0.92 11.20 4.92
C ALA A 172 2.09 12.16 4.66
N HIS A 173 1.79 13.41 4.30
CA HIS A 173 2.74 14.50 4.17
C HIS A 173 3.38 14.93 5.51
N SER A 174 3.01 14.32 6.63
CA SER A 174 3.68 14.49 7.91
C SER A 174 5.10 13.88 7.93
N VAL A 175 5.42 12.98 7.01
CA VAL A 175 6.71 12.29 6.92
C VAL A 175 7.33 12.42 5.54
N GLY A 176 8.63 12.17 5.46
CA GLY A 176 9.41 12.38 4.26
C GLY A 176 10.25 13.64 4.41
N VAL A 177 11.26 13.78 3.55
CA VAL A 177 12.04 15.00 3.41
C VAL A 177 12.42 15.07 1.93
N CYS A 178 12.36 16.24 1.31
CA CYS A 178 13.11 16.50 0.07
C CYS A 178 13.89 17.79 0.25
N HIS A 179 15.21 17.66 0.39
CA HIS A 179 16.06 18.83 0.61
C HIS A 179 16.19 19.64 -0.69
N GLY A 180 15.78 20.91 -0.65
CA GLY A 180 15.98 21.85 -1.76
C GLY A 180 15.06 21.62 -2.96
N VAL A 181 14.05 20.76 -2.83
CA VAL A 181 13.02 20.55 -3.85
C VAL A 181 11.74 21.22 -3.35
N PRO A 182 11.22 22.25 -4.05
CA PRO A 182 9.88 22.79 -3.77
C PRO A 182 8.85 21.66 -3.81
N MET A 183 7.75 21.80 -3.05
CA MET A 183 6.63 20.85 -3.10
C MET A 183 6.92 19.46 -2.47
N CYS A 184 7.62 19.43 -1.33
CA CYS A 184 7.77 18.25 -0.50
C CYS A 184 7.34 18.54 0.95
N PRO A 185 6.13 18.13 1.34
CA PRO A 185 5.47 18.65 2.55
C PRO A 185 5.89 18.02 3.88
N GLY A 186 6.71 16.97 3.84
CA GLY A 186 7.31 16.33 5.01
C GLY A 186 8.72 16.85 5.29
N HIS A 187 9.04 16.99 6.58
CA HIS A 187 10.40 17.27 7.07
C HIS A 187 10.79 16.43 8.31
N ASN A 188 10.00 15.41 8.64
CA ASN A 188 10.14 14.62 9.85
C ASN A 188 10.20 13.11 9.56
N THR A 189 10.78 12.36 10.50
CA THR A 189 10.82 10.88 10.49
C THR A 189 9.90 10.29 11.56
N THR A 190 8.95 11.09 12.05
CA THR A 190 7.85 10.65 12.93
C THR A 190 6.53 10.92 12.24
N PHE A 191 5.66 9.93 12.15
CA PHE A 191 4.31 10.05 11.62
C PHE A 191 3.37 10.57 12.72
N GLY A 192 2.58 11.59 12.40
CA GLY A 192 1.79 12.28 13.43
C GLY A 192 0.92 13.38 12.85
N ASN A 193 0.16 14.02 13.74
CA ASN A 193 -0.73 15.11 13.38
C ASN A 193 -0.05 16.49 13.28
N HIS A 194 1.28 16.58 13.35
CA HIS A 194 2.01 17.84 13.21
C HIS A 194 1.79 18.49 11.85
N TYR A 195 1.59 17.71 10.78
CA TYR A 195 1.16 18.23 9.48
C TYR A 195 -0.07 19.16 9.60
N TYR A 196 -1.09 18.74 10.34
CA TYR A 196 -2.30 19.55 10.53
C TYR A 196 -2.07 20.73 11.48
N LYS A 197 -1.20 20.58 12.50
CA LYS A 197 -0.81 21.66 13.40
C LYS A 197 -0.08 22.78 12.66
N GLU A 198 0.89 22.42 11.83
CA GLU A 198 1.64 23.34 10.98
C GLU A 198 0.70 24.12 10.05
N LEU A 199 -0.27 23.45 9.41
CA LEU A 199 -1.27 24.12 8.57
C LEU A 199 -2.08 25.17 9.35
N ILE A 200 -2.60 24.84 10.54
CA ILE A 200 -3.39 25.80 11.34
C ILE A 200 -2.54 26.92 11.95
N GLU A 201 -1.25 26.68 12.19
CA GLU A 201 -0.29 27.65 12.72
C GLU A 201 0.28 28.56 11.62
N GLY A 202 0.10 28.19 10.35
CA GLY A 202 0.61 28.92 9.19
C GLY A 202 2.09 28.62 8.87
N ASP A 203 2.62 27.50 9.37
CA ASP A 203 3.92 26.98 8.94
C ASP A 203 3.76 26.22 7.62
N LEU A 204 3.95 26.93 6.51
CA LEU A 204 3.70 26.44 5.16
C LEU A 204 4.97 25.92 4.46
N ALA A 205 6.08 25.79 5.18
CA ALA A 205 7.31 25.26 4.61
C ALA A 205 7.08 23.86 4.02
N GLY A 206 7.43 23.68 2.75
CA GLY A 206 7.29 22.42 2.02
C GLY A 206 5.86 22.09 1.56
N LYS A 207 4.82 22.80 2.03
CA LYS A 207 3.42 22.50 1.75
C LYS A 207 3.04 22.80 0.30
N LEU A 208 2.23 21.92 -0.28
CA LEU A 208 1.64 22.09 -1.60
C LEU A 208 0.54 23.15 -1.57
N PRO A 209 0.21 23.80 -2.69
CA PRO A 209 -0.99 24.64 -2.80
C PRO A 209 -2.24 23.91 -2.30
N THR A 210 -2.39 22.63 -2.67
CA THR A 210 -3.51 21.79 -2.24
C THR A 210 -3.55 21.53 -0.74
N ASP A 211 -2.40 21.48 -0.05
CA ASP A 211 -2.34 21.29 1.41
C ASP A 211 -2.89 22.53 2.12
N VAL A 212 -2.54 23.73 1.62
CA VAL A 212 -3.01 25.01 2.15
C VAL A 212 -4.50 25.19 1.86
N GLU A 213 -4.93 24.86 0.64
CA GLU A 213 -6.33 24.97 0.20
C GLU A 213 -7.28 24.07 1.00
N LEU A 214 -6.80 23.03 1.72
CA LEU A 214 -7.63 22.24 2.66
C LEU A 214 -8.31 23.12 3.71
N LEU A 215 -7.70 24.26 4.05
CA LEU A 215 -8.25 25.23 4.97
C LEU A 215 -9.29 26.16 4.33
N GLU A 216 -9.57 26.12 3.03
CA GLU A 216 -10.54 27.01 2.39
C GLU A 216 -11.98 26.48 2.46
N ASP A 217 -12.16 25.15 2.31
CA ASP A 217 -13.46 24.49 2.46
C ASP A 217 -13.82 24.29 3.94
N ASN A 218 -15.04 24.68 4.33
CA ASN A 218 -15.45 24.63 5.75
C ASN A 218 -15.44 23.21 6.33
N THR A 219 -15.83 22.19 5.55
CA THR A 219 -15.85 20.80 6.01
C THR A 219 -14.42 20.28 6.20
N MET A 220 -13.56 20.52 5.20
CA MET A 220 -12.17 20.09 5.24
C MET A 220 -11.39 20.82 6.35
N ARG A 221 -11.59 22.14 6.51
CA ARG A 221 -11.03 22.93 7.60
C ARG A 221 -11.42 22.38 8.98
N SER A 222 -12.68 22.03 9.19
CA SER A 222 -13.12 21.43 10.46
C SER A 222 -12.43 20.10 10.74
N LEU A 223 -12.21 19.27 9.71
CA LEU A 223 -11.49 18.01 9.86
C LEU A 223 -9.98 18.22 10.11
N VAL A 224 -9.35 19.18 9.43
CA VAL A 224 -7.96 19.59 9.70
C VAL A 224 -7.81 20.04 11.17
N GLN A 225 -8.73 20.86 11.67
CA GLN A 225 -8.75 21.30 13.07
C GLN A 225 -8.96 20.11 14.03
N GLN A 226 -9.82 19.16 13.67
CA GLN A 226 -10.03 17.96 14.48
C GLN A 226 -8.74 17.14 14.58
N TYR A 227 -8.08 16.85 13.46
CA TYR A 227 -6.84 16.09 13.45
C TYR A 227 -5.69 16.81 14.13
N ALA A 228 -5.57 18.13 14.00
CA ALA A 228 -4.57 18.92 14.72
C ALA A 228 -4.71 18.80 16.26
N ASN A 229 -5.96 18.69 16.76
CA ASN A 229 -6.26 18.59 18.18
C ASN A 229 -6.24 17.14 18.72
N ASP A 230 -6.52 16.15 17.87
CA ASP A 230 -6.64 14.74 18.29
C ASP A 230 -5.87 13.81 17.34
N ASN A 231 -4.65 13.47 17.75
CA ASN A 231 -3.80 12.52 17.00
C ASN A 231 -4.40 11.11 16.97
N SER A 232 -5.16 10.71 17.99
CA SER A 232 -5.77 9.37 18.05
C SER A 232 -6.89 9.24 17.03
N GLN A 233 -7.70 10.29 16.89
CA GLN A 233 -8.73 10.37 15.85
C GLN A 233 -8.10 10.35 14.44
N PHE A 234 -7.03 11.14 14.22
CA PHE A 234 -6.27 11.08 12.96
C PHE A 234 -5.77 9.67 12.66
N PHE A 235 -5.16 9.00 13.62
CA PHE A 235 -4.61 7.65 13.45
C PHE A 235 -5.69 6.61 13.13
N SER A 236 -6.84 6.69 13.80
CA SER A 236 -8.00 5.82 13.53
C SER A 236 -8.51 5.99 12.10
N ASP A 237 -8.71 7.23 11.67
CA ASP A 237 -9.20 7.52 10.32
C ASP A 237 -8.16 7.20 9.25
N PHE A 238 -6.89 7.54 9.48
CA PHE A 238 -5.80 7.24 8.55
C PHE A 238 -5.66 5.73 8.33
N SER A 239 -5.71 4.92 9.39
CA SER A 239 -5.67 3.46 9.26
C SER A 239 -6.80 2.93 8.37
N ARG A 240 -8.03 3.42 8.60
CA ARG A 240 -9.20 3.03 7.81
C ARG A 240 -9.09 3.46 6.35
N VAL A 241 -8.74 4.72 6.09
CA VAL A 241 -8.71 5.30 4.74
C VAL A 241 -7.51 4.80 3.94
N PHE A 242 -6.31 4.75 4.54
CA PHE A 242 -5.13 4.18 3.90
C PHE A 242 -5.30 2.68 3.66
N GLY A 243 -5.86 1.93 4.63
CA GLY A 243 -6.22 0.53 4.46
C GLY A 243 -7.18 0.30 3.29
N LYS A 244 -8.22 1.14 3.16
CA LYS A 244 -9.12 1.16 1.99
C LYS A 244 -8.34 1.43 0.69
N TYR A 245 -7.42 2.39 0.70
CA TYR A 245 -6.60 2.76 -0.47
C TYR A 245 -5.70 1.62 -0.95
N ILE A 246 -4.96 0.98 -0.05
CA ILE A 246 -4.07 -0.13 -0.39
C ILE A 246 -4.81 -1.45 -0.65
N SER A 247 -6.12 -1.52 -0.41
CA SER A 247 -6.95 -2.70 -0.71
C SER A 247 -7.51 -2.71 -2.14
N ARG A 248 -7.11 -1.76 -2.98
CA ARG A 248 -7.53 -1.66 -4.38
C ARG A 248 -6.81 -2.71 -5.24
N ILE A 249 -7.32 -3.93 -5.30
CA ILE A 249 -6.65 -5.09 -5.94
C ILE A 249 -7.09 -5.40 -7.39
N HIS A 250 -8.25 -4.89 -7.84
CA HIS A 250 -8.83 -5.24 -9.13
C HIS A 250 -9.03 -4.01 -10.02
N CYS A 251 -7.99 -3.66 -10.77
CA CYS A 251 -8.12 -2.73 -11.88
C CYS A 251 -7.63 -3.43 -13.16
N ASN A 252 -8.43 -3.35 -14.21
CA ASN A 252 -8.03 -3.78 -15.54
C ASN A 252 -7.46 -2.57 -16.26
N GLN A 253 -6.26 -2.67 -16.84
CA GLN A 253 -5.62 -1.57 -17.56
C GLN A 253 -6.44 -1.05 -18.75
N THR A 254 -7.46 -1.78 -19.19
CA THR A 254 -8.38 -1.33 -20.23
C THR A 254 -9.50 -0.43 -19.71
N SER A 255 -9.67 -0.24 -18.40
CA SER A 255 -10.65 0.73 -17.88
C SER A 255 -10.06 2.13 -17.95
N THR A 256 -10.48 2.91 -18.94
CA THR A 256 -10.24 4.37 -19.02
C THR A 256 -11.07 5.15 -17.99
N GLY A 257 -11.29 4.56 -16.81
CA GLY A 257 -12.21 5.06 -15.80
C GLY A 257 -11.83 4.51 -14.43
N PRO A 258 -12.33 5.13 -13.36
CA PRO A 258 -11.91 4.80 -12.02
C PRO A 258 -12.22 3.35 -11.65
N CYS A 259 -11.33 2.75 -10.86
CA CYS A 259 -11.54 1.42 -10.33
C CYS A 259 -12.74 1.44 -9.38
N PRO A 260 -13.78 0.62 -9.62
CA PRO A 260 -14.80 0.38 -8.62
C PRO A 260 -14.11 -0.19 -7.38
N LEU A 261 -14.27 0.49 -6.24
CA LEU A 261 -14.06 -0.17 -4.96
C LEU A 261 -15.18 -1.21 -4.86
N ASP A 262 -14.86 -2.49 -4.99
CA ASP A 262 -15.82 -3.51 -4.59
C ASP A 262 -16.13 -3.24 -3.11
N ASP A 263 -17.42 -3.06 -2.79
CA ASP A 263 -17.90 -2.85 -1.43
C ASP A 263 -17.41 -4.02 -0.56
N ILE A 264 -16.26 -3.84 0.12
CA ILE A 264 -15.87 -4.68 1.24
C ILE A 264 -16.92 -4.40 2.30
N GLY A 265 -17.97 -5.21 2.31
CA GLY A 265 -19.17 -5.02 3.10
C GLY A 265 -18.84 -4.68 4.55
N VAL A 266 -18.92 -3.39 4.87
CA VAL A 266 -19.11 -2.93 6.23
C VAL A 266 -20.52 -3.35 6.60
N ALA A 267 -20.65 -4.53 7.18
CA ALA A 267 -21.89 -4.96 7.79
C ALA A 267 -22.21 -3.98 8.93
N THR A 268 -23.02 -2.98 8.65
CA THR A 268 -23.70 -2.17 9.65
C THR A 268 -24.56 -3.11 10.50
N PRO A 269 -24.37 -3.19 11.83
CA PRO A 269 -25.25 -3.98 12.67
C PRO A 269 -26.58 -3.24 12.82
N THR A 270 -27.60 -3.62 12.03
CA THR A 270 -28.99 -3.31 12.36
C THR A 270 -29.42 -4.13 13.58
N PRO A 271 -30.05 -3.53 14.60
CA PRO A 271 -30.49 -4.25 15.78
C PRO A 271 -31.79 -4.99 15.48
N SER A 272 -31.79 -6.31 15.61
CA SER A 272 -33.02 -7.10 15.60
C SER A 272 -33.09 -8.02 16.82
N VAL A 273 -34.18 -7.81 17.53
CA VAL A 273 -34.66 -8.41 18.77
C VAL A 273 -34.84 -9.93 18.66
N PHE A 274 -34.60 -10.61 19.79
CA PHE A 274 -34.87 -12.01 20.12
C PHE A 274 -36.01 -12.71 19.36
N SER A 275 -35.78 -13.95 18.89
CA SER A 275 -36.49 -15.14 19.40
C SER A 275 -35.93 -16.46 18.83
N SER A 276 -36.10 -17.50 19.62
CA SER A 276 -35.48 -18.84 19.60
C SER A 276 -36.05 -19.82 18.56
N SER A 277 -35.20 -20.82 18.25
CA SER A 277 -35.46 -22.27 18.15
C SER A 277 -35.36 -23.01 16.79
N SER A 278 -34.66 -24.15 16.87
CA SER A 278 -34.71 -25.41 16.08
C SER A 278 -34.06 -25.52 14.69
N SER A 279 -32.90 -26.20 14.70
CA SER A 279 -32.44 -27.33 13.85
C SER A 279 -33.03 -27.54 12.44
N SER A 280 -32.15 -27.57 11.43
CA SER A 280 -31.90 -28.77 10.59
C SER A 280 -30.76 -28.52 9.60
N SER A 281 -29.99 -29.56 9.38
CA SER A 281 -28.80 -29.64 8.53
C SER A 281 -29.18 -29.72 7.04
N PHE A 282 -28.48 -29.01 6.16
CA PHE A 282 -28.23 -29.49 4.80
C PHE A 282 -26.97 -28.83 4.18
N SER A 283 -26.21 -29.66 3.49
CA SER A 283 -24.94 -29.38 2.81
C SER A 283 -25.16 -28.64 1.48
N SER A 284 -24.34 -27.62 1.19
CA SER A 284 -23.84 -27.35 -0.16
C SER A 284 -22.67 -26.37 -0.15
N SER A 285 -21.58 -26.80 -0.82
CA SER A 285 -20.60 -26.02 -1.57
C SER A 285 -20.27 -24.60 -1.09
N GLY A 286 -19.21 -24.48 -0.29
CA GLY A 286 -18.64 -23.19 0.11
C GLY A 286 -17.85 -22.50 -1.02
N PRO A 287 -17.87 -21.16 -1.11
CA PRO A 287 -17.03 -20.40 -2.02
C PRO A 287 -15.58 -20.33 -1.52
N VAL A 288 -14.67 -20.02 -2.45
CA VAL A 288 -13.23 -19.85 -2.26
C VAL A 288 -12.94 -18.83 -1.15
N VAL A 289 -12.16 -19.25 -0.14
CA VAL A 289 -11.67 -18.41 0.95
C VAL A 289 -10.59 -17.46 0.40
N ILE A 290 -10.89 -16.17 0.30
CA ILE A 290 -9.88 -15.12 0.19
C ILE A 290 -9.32 -14.88 1.60
N GLY A 291 -7.99 -14.77 1.70
CA GLY A 291 -7.20 -14.91 2.92
C GLY A 291 -7.69 -14.09 4.13
N SER A 292 -7.63 -14.74 5.29
CA SER A 292 -7.87 -14.12 6.59
C SER A 292 -6.90 -12.96 6.84
N PRO A 293 -7.34 -11.84 7.47
CA PRO A 293 -6.43 -10.82 7.96
C PRO A 293 -5.47 -11.43 8.97
N VAL A 294 -4.17 -11.32 8.70
CA VAL A 294 -3.15 -11.63 9.70
C VAL A 294 -2.97 -10.36 10.55
N ILE A 295 -3.76 -10.24 11.62
CA ILE A 295 -3.55 -9.20 12.63
C ILE A 295 -2.54 -9.74 13.64
N ILE A 296 -1.28 -9.31 13.52
CA ILE A 296 -0.24 -9.66 14.50
C ILE A 296 -0.21 -8.60 15.61
N SER A 297 -1.07 -8.79 16.61
CA SER A 297 -0.90 -8.16 17.91
C SER A 297 0.02 -9.03 18.79
N GLY A 298 1.18 -8.50 19.16
CA GLY A 298 1.94 -8.98 20.33
C GLY A 298 3.10 -9.96 20.07
N SER A 299 4.30 -9.43 20.26
CA SER A 299 5.56 -10.08 20.67
C SER A 299 5.61 -11.61 20.78
N SER A 300 6.32 -12.27 19.87
CA SER A 300 6.98 -13.54 20.14
C SER A 300 8.40 -13.54 19.59
N SER A 301 9.37 -13.74 20.47
CA SER A 301 10.79 -13.81 20.17
C SER A 301 11.10 -15.14 19.47
N SER A 302 11.06 -15.14 18.14
CA SER A 302 11.67 -16.19 17.32
C SER A 302 13.07 -15.74 16.94
N SER A 303 14.08 -16.42 17.49
CA SER A 303 15.49 -16.21 17.14
C SER A 303 15.75 -16.87 15.79
N PHE A 304 15.51 -16.13 14.71
CA PHE A 304 15.90 -16.53 13.37
C PHE A 304 17.41 -16.33 13.17
N PRO A 305 18.08 -17.19 12.36
CA PRO A 305 19.43 -16.89 11.92
C PRO A 305 19.43 -15.54 11.18
N PRO A 306 20.41 -14.66 11.42
CA PRO A 306 20.46 -13.36 10.78
C PRO A 306 20.58 -13.56 9.26
N VAL A 307 19.52 -13.20 8.56
CA VAL A 307 19.59 -12.96 7.11
C VAL A 307 20.31 -11.62 6.94
N PRO A 308 21.38 -11.55 6.14
CA PRO A 308 22.12 -10.30 5.98
C PRO A 308 21.19 -9.23 5.39
N PRO A 309 21.29 -7.98 5.85
CA PRO A 309 20.58 -6.87 5.24
C PRO A 309 20.92 -6.80 3.76
N ILE A 310 19.95 -6.41 2.94
CA ILE A 310 20.20 -6.15 1.52
C ILE A 310 21.16 -4.97 1.47
N SER A 311 22.30 -5.17 0.81
CA SER A 311 23.33 -4.14 0.65
C SER A 311 22.70 -2.90 0.03
N GLU A 312 22.98 -1.71 0.58
CA GLU A 312 22.43 -0.47 0.04
C GLU A 312 22.76 -0.34 -1.45
N PRO A 313 21.84 0.17 -2.29
CA PRO A 313 22.28 0.81 -3.51
C PRO A 313 23.23 1.95 -3.10
N THR A 314 24.44 1.97 -3.66
CA THR A 314 25.35 3.11 -3.48
C THR A 314 24.66 4.35 -4.04
N PHE A 315 24.06 5.15 -3.18
CA PHE A 315 23.64 6.49 -3.53
C PHE A 315 24.93 7.22 -3.94
N SER A 316 25.06 7.51 -5.24
CA SER A 316 26.15 8.38 -5.71
C SER A 316 26.11 9.65 -4.87
N SER A 317 27.25 10.08 -4.35
CA SER A 317 27.42 11.31 -3.56
C SER A 317 27.02 12.60 -4.29
N ASN A 318 26.51 12.49 -5.53
CA ASN A 318 25.95 13.56 -6.34
C ASN A 318 24.41 13.52 -6.45
N ALA A 319 23.74 12.53 -5.86
CA ALA A 319 22.31 12.60 -5.56
C ALA A 319 22.15 13.38 -4.24
N PRO A 320 21.21 14.34 -4.11
CA PRO A 320 21.09 15.15 -2.91
C PRO A 320 20.80 14.23 -1.71
N SER A 321 21.84 13.97 -0.92
CA SER A 321 21.79 13.18 0.30
C SER A 321 20.88 13.85 1.32
N PHE A 322 19.99 13.08 1.94
CA PHE A 322 19.16 13.53 3.06
C PHE A 322 20.06 13.84 4.27
N GLY A 323 20.46 15.10 4.42
CA GLY A 323 21.44 15.57 5.39
C GLY A 323 21.00 16.84 6.12
N ALA A 324 21.39 16.92 7.39
CA ALA A 324 21.07 17.87 8.45
C ALA A 324 20.77 19.36 8.06
N PRO A 325 19.96 20.08 8.87
CA PRO A 325 19.48 21.41 8.55
C PRO A 325 20.64 22.41 8.42
N GLN A 326 20.72 23.08 7.26
CA GLN A 326 21.50 24.30 7.13
C GLN A 326 20.61 25.51 7.37
N SER A 327 21.08 26.39 8.25
CA SER A 327 20.44 27.64 8.58
C SER A 327 20.61 28.68 7.45
N GLY A 328 19.48 29.16 6.92
CA GLY A 328 19.35 30.50 6.33
C GLY A 328 18.76 30.54 4.91
N PRO A 329 18.55 31.74 4.34
CA PRO A 329 18.29 33.03 4.98
C PRO A 329 16.79 33.40 4.89
N ALA A 330 16.36 34.31 5.76
CA ALA A 330 15.06 34.99 5.62
C ALA A 330 15.05 35.78 4.30
N PHE A 331 13.99 35.62 3.51
CA PHE A 331 13.72 36.41 2.31
C PHE A 331 12.49 37.30 2.54
N PRO A 332 12.40 38.43 1.80
CA PRO A 332 11.99 39.75 2.31
C PRO A 332 10.50 39.96 2.59
#